data_AF-A0AAN9G0H8-F1
#
_entry.id   AF-A0AAN9G0H8-F1
#
_cell.length_a   1.000
_cell.length_b   1.000
_cell.length_c   1.000
_cell.angle_alpha   90.00
_cell.angle_beta   90.00
_cell.angle_gamma   90.00
#
_symmetry.space_group_name_H-M   'P 1'
#
loop_
_entity.id
_entity.type
_entity.pdbx_description
1 polymer ?
#
loop_
_entity_poly.entity_id
_entity_poly.type
_entity_poly.pdbx_seq_one_letter_code
_entity_poly.pdbx_strand_id
1 'polypeptide(L)'
;MGVPDADLVLLVTTRPTTGNTLAWAVACERDQWGRAIAGHVNVAPRHLTAEAETLLSATLIHEVMHVLGFDPHAFAHFRDERKRQHNQV
;
A
#
# COMPACT_ATOMS: atom_id res chain seq x y z
N MET A 1 -2.92 14.02 -16.05
CA MET A 1 -3.92 13.83 -14.99
C MET A 1 -3.19 13.18 -13.84
N GLY A 2 -3.13 13.84 -12.68
CA GLY A 2 -2.32 13.45 -11.52
C GLY A 2 -2.22 14.61 -10.53
N VAL A 3 -1.78 14.35 -9.29
CA VAL A 3 -1.50 15.40 -8.30
C VAL A 3 -0.09 15.93 -8.56
N PRO A 4 0.10 17.25 -8.81
CA PRO A 4 1.43 17.83 -9.00
C PRO A 4 2.35 17.56 -7.80
N ASP A 5 3.63 17.33 -8.06
CA ASP A 5 4.68 17.13 -7.05
C ASP A 5 4.39 15.97 -6.06
N ALA A 6 3.67 14.93 -6.50
CA ALA A 6 3.40 13.73 -5.71
C ALA A 6 3.84 12.46 -6.45
N ASP A 7 4.61 11.61 -5.77
CA ASP A 7 5.00 10.29 -6.28
C ASP A 7 3.95 9.20 -6.00
N LEU A 8 3.12 9.42 -4.97
CA LEU A 8 2.08 8.47 -4.54
C LEU A 8 0.90 9.24 -3.92
N VAL A 9 -0.32 8.86 -4.33
CA VAL A 9 -1.55 9.34 -3.70
C VAL A 9 -2.21 8.20 -2.93
N LEU A 10 -2.46 8.39 -1.64
CA LEU A 10 -3.21 7.44 -0.82
C LEU A 10 -4.62 7.98 -0.55
N LEU A 11 -5.64 7.29 -1.05
CA LEU A 11 -7.01 7.47 -0.56
C LEU A 11 -7.14 6.73 0.76
N VAL A 12 -7.58 7.40 1.82
CA VAL A 12 -7.79 6.77 3.14
C VAL A 12 -9.27 6.76 3.46
N THR A 13 -9.81 5.61 3.84
CA THR A 13 -11.22 5.46 4.22
C THR A 13 -11.39 4.73 5.54
N THR A 14 -12.55 4.95 6.16
CA THR A 14 -12.95 4.27 7.40
C THR A 14 -14.23 3.47 7.15
N ARG A 15 -14.08 2.24 6.66
CA ARG A 15 -15.22 1.34 6.40
C ARG A 15 -15.09 0.03 7.19
N PRO A 16 -16.21 -0.58 7.62
CA PRO A 16 -16.18 -1.86 8.31
C PRO A 16 -15.38 -2.91 7.54
N THR A 17 -14.53 -3.63 8.26
CA THR A 17 -13.80 -4.80 7.74
C THR A 17 -14.42 -6.07 8.32
N THR A 18 -14.19 -7.22 7.68
CA THR A 18 -14.61 -8.53 8.17
C THR A 18 -13.61 -9.10 9.18
N GLY A 19 -14.08 -9.90 10.13
CA GLY A 19 -13.23 -10.62 11.08
C GLY A 19 -12.35 -9.69 11.93
N ASN A 20 -11.08 -10.07 12.10
CA ASN A 20 -10.10 -9.36 12.93
C ASN A 20 -9.19 -8.42 12.11
N THR A 21 -9.53 -8.11 10.86
CA THR A 21 -8.72 -7.21 10.02
C THR A 21 -8.78 -5.79 10.56
N LEU A 22 -7.66 -5.26 11.06
CA LEU A 22 -7.56 -3.90 11.59
C LEU A 22 -7.58 -2.84 10.47
N ALA A 23 -6.79 -3.09 9.43
CA ALA A 23 -6.72 -2.28 8.23
C ALA A 23 -6.35 -3.17 7.05
N TRP A 24 -6.50 -2.63 5.83
CA TRP A 24 -5.95 -3.22 4.62
C TRP A 24 -5.53 -2.10 3.68
N ALA A 25 -4.58 -2.37 2.79
CA ALA A 25 -4.28 -1.46 1.69
C ALA A 25 -3.94 -2.18 0.38
N VAL A 26 -4.14 -1.48 -0.73
CA VAL A 26 -3.87 -2.01 -2.08
C VAL A 26 -3.35 -0.90 -3.00
N ALA A 27 -2.43 -1.25 -3.89
CA ALA A 27 -2.08 -0.39 -5.02
C ALA A 27 -3.20 -0.40 -6.05
N CYS A 28 -3.74 0.76 -6.38
CA CYS A 28 -4.84 0.90 -7.34
C CYS A 28 -4.31 1.17 -8.76
N GLU A 29 -3.27 2.00 -8.87
CA GLU A 29 -2.69 2.40 -10.16
C GLU A 29 -1.17 2.31 -10.11
N ARG A 30 -0.58 1.94 -11.24
CA ARG A 30 0.87 1.81 -11.42
C ARG A 30 1.33 2.56 -12.65
N ASP A 31 2.55 3.08 -12.61
CA ASP A 31 3.21 3.68 -13.77
C ASP A 31 3.68 2.60 -14.78
N GLN A 32 4.24 3.03 -15.90
CA GLN A 32 4.74 2.16 -16.96
C GLN A 32 5.90 1.24 -16.54
N TRP A 33 6.49 1.47 -15.36
CA TRP A 33 7.55 0.65 -14.78
C TRP A 33 7.05 -0.22 -13.62
N GLY A 34 5.76 -0.19 -13.33
CA GLY A 34 5.13 -1.00 -12.28
C GLY A 34 5.19 -0.39 -10.89
N ARG A 35 5.66 0.86 -10.74
CA ARG A 35 5.66 1.56 -9.45
C ARG A 35 4.26 2.04 -9.14
N ALA A 36 3.78 1.84 -7.92
CA ALA A 36 2.47 2.33 -7.51
C ALA A 36 2.44 3.86 -7.48
N ILE A 37 1.42 4.46 -8.09
CA ILE A 37 1.19 5.92 -8.11
C ILE A 37 -0.11 6.33 -7.39
N ALA A 38 -1.01 5.37 -7.18
CA ALA A 38 -2.17 5.54 -6.32
C ALA A 38 -2.43 4.26 -5.53
N GLY A 39 -2.87 4.41 -4.28
CA GLY A 39 -3.29 3.32 -3.43
C GLY A 39 -4.51 3.68 -2.60
N HIS A 40 -5.20 2.66 -2.12
CA HIS A 40 -6.34 2.80 -1.22
C HIS A 40 -6.03 2.08 0.08
N VAL A 41 -6.20 2.81 1.19
CA VAL A 41 -6.04 2.32 2.57
C VAL A 41 -7.41 2.37 3.23
N ASN A 42 -7.81 1.30 3.90
CA ASN A 42 -9.03 1.28 4.70
C ASN A 42 -8.74 0.84 6.13
N VAL A 43 -9.21 1.63 7.10
CA VAL A 43 -9.12 1.29 8.52
C VAL A 43 -10.50 0.91 9.05
N ALA A 44 -10.57 -0.16 9.84
CA ALA A 44 -11.81 -0.57 10.49
C ALA A 44 -12.20 0.44 11.59
N PRO A 45 -13.39 1.07 11.55
CA PRO A 45 -13.77 2.09 12.52
C PRO A 45 -13.70 1.62 13.98
N ARG A 46 -14.02 0.35 14.24
CA ARG A 46 -14.01 -0.26 15.59
C ARG A 46 -12.63 -0.32 16.26
N HIS A 47 -11.55 -0.10 15.50
CA HIS A 47 -10.17 -0.17 15.99
C HIS A 47 -9.50 1.21 16.08
N LEU A 48 -10.24 2.30 15.82
CA LEU A 48 -9.78 3.68 16.01
C LEU A 48 -9.95 4.11 17.48
N THR A 49 -9.17 3.51 18.37
CA THR A 49 -9.14 3.85 19.80
C THR A 49 -7.72 4.20 20.24
N ALA A 50 -7.57 4.94 21.35
CA ALA A 50 -6.26 5.34 21.86
C ALA A 50 -5.42 4.12 22.30
N GLU A 51 -6.06 3.09 22.85
CA GLU A 51 -5.40 1.85 23.29
C GLU A 51 -4.83 1.06 22.12
N ALA A 52 -5.44 1.19 20.94
CA ALA A 52 -5.02 0.50 19.72
C ALA A 52 -3.96 1.29 18.93
N GLU A 53 -3.58 2.51 19.33
CA GLU A 53 -2.77 3.43 18.52
C GLU A 53 -1.47 2.81 18.01
N THR A 54 -0.68 2.19 18.90
CA THR A 54 0.61 1.57 18.54
C THR A 54 0.42 0.41 17.57
N LEU A 55 -0.54 -0.48 17.86
CA LEU A 55 -0.82 -1.65 17.02
C LEU A 55 -1.36 -1.22 15.66
N LEU A 56 -2.32 -0.30 15.64
CA LEU A 56 -2.91 0.23 14.43
C LEU A 56 -1.88 0.96 13.57
N SER A 57 -0.98 1.73 14.19
CA SER A 57 0.12 2.40 13.47
C SER A 57 1.04 1.38 12.81
N ALA A 58 1.44 0.32 13.53
CA ALA A 58 2.25 -0.76 12.97
C ALA A 58 1.53 -1.49 11.83
N THR A 59 0.23 -1.78 11.98
CA THR A 59 -0.59 -2.38 10.92
C THR A 59 -0.69 -1.46 9.70
N LEU A 60 -0.96 -0.16 9.88
CA LEU A 60 -1.05 0.79 8.78
C LEU A 60 0.26 0.90 8.01
N ILE A 61 1.40 0.91 8.71
CA ILE A 61 2.72 0.88 8.09
C ILE A 61 2.87 -0.40 7.25
N HIS A 62 2.53 -1.57 7.81
CA HIS A 62 2.58 -2.85 7.10
C HIS A 62 1.72 -2.83 5.82
N GLU A 63 0.47 -2.37 5.93
CA GLU A 63 -0.44 -2.29 4.79
C GLU A 63 0.06 -1.30 3.71
N VAL A 64 0.57 -0.13 4.11
CA VAL A 64 1.15 0.83 3.16
C VAL A 64 2.42 0.28 2.48
N MET A 65 3.21 -0.56 3.16
CA MET A 65 4.33 -1.25 2.50
C MET A 65 3.84 -2.15 1.35
N HIS A 66 2.69 -2.82 1.50
CA HIS A 66 2.10 -3.58 0.39
C HIS A 66 1.75 -2.70 -0.82
N VAL A 67 1.25 -1.48 -0.59
CA VAL A 67 1.02 -0.50 -1.68
C VAL A 67 2.33 -0.17 -2.41
N LEU A 68 3.41 0.01 -1.67
CA LEU A 68 4.74 0.29 -2.22
C LEU A 68 5.39 -0.89 -2.96
N GLY A 69 4.75 -2.06 -2.94
CA GLY A 69 5.21 -3.24 -3.66
C GLY A 69 5.96 -4.26 -2.80
N PHE A 70 5.90 -4.17 -1.47
CA PHE A 70 6.33 -5.26 -0.58
C PHE A 70 5.31 -6.39 -0.61
N ASP A 71 5.21 -7.06 -1.75
CA ASP A 71 4.30 -8.18 -1.97
C ASP A 71 5.08 -9.32 -2.66
N PRO A 72 4.94 -10.58 -2.20
CA PRO A 72 5.60 -11.73 -2.80
C PRO A 72 5.46 -11.82 -4.33
N HIS A 73 4.29 -11.48 -4.87
CA HIS A 73 4.03 -11.48 -6.31
C HIS A 73 4.68 -10.29 -7.02
N ALA A 74 4.79 -9.15 -6.35
CA ALA A 74 5.46 -7.97 -6.91
C ALA A 74 6.97 -8.18 -7.09
N PHE A 75 7.62 -9.02 -6.26
CA PHE A 75 9.06 -9.33 -6.40
C PHE A 75 9.43 -9.93 -7.76
N ALA A 76 8.55 -10.74 -8.37
CA ALA A 76 8.80 -11.30 -9.70
C ALA A 76 8.89 -10.23 -10.81
N HIS A 77 8.30 -9.06 -10.57
CA HIS A 77 8.29 -7.92 -11.47
C HIS A 77 9.25 -6.81 -11.04
N PHE A 78 10.03 -7.04 -9.97
CA PHE A 78 10.97 -6.07 -9.43
C PHE A 78 11.97 -5.63 -10.49
N ARG A 79 12.19 -4.31 -10.56
CA ARG A 79 13.15 -3.69 -11.48
C ARG A 79 14.26 -3.00 -10.69
N ASP A 80 15.50 -3.15 -11.15
CA ASP A 80 16.64 -2.43 -10.59
C ASP A 80 16.61 -0.93 -10.94
N GLU A 81 17.59 -0.17 -10.44
CA GLU A 81 17.72 1.27 -10.74
C GLU A 81 17.83 1.58 -12.24
N ARG A 82 18.29 0.61 -13.04
CA ARG A 82 18.39 0.70 -14.51
C ARG A 82 17.12 0.18 -15.21
N LYS A 83 16.05 -0.06 -14.46
CA LYS A 83 14.74 -0.55 -14.91
C LYS A 83 14.76 -1.97 -15.50
N ARG A 84 15.79 -2.78 -15.21
CA ARG A 84 15.89 -4.18 -15.66
C ARG A 84 15.13 -5.09 -14.72
N GLN A 85 14.34 -6.03 -15.25
CA GLN A 85 13.63 -7.01 -14.42
C GLN A 85 14.60 -8.05 -13.86
N HIS A 86 14.47 -8.37 -12.57
CA HIS A 86 15.36 -9.31 -11.89
C HIS A 86 15.31 -10.74 -12.48
N ASN A 87 14.16 -11.14 -13.03
CA ASN A 87 13.96 -12.47 -13.63
C ASN A 87 14.35 -12.58 -15.11
N GLN A 88 15.04 -11.59 -15.69
CA GLN A 88 15.58 -11.67 -17.05
C GLN A 88 17.12 -11.69 -16.97
N VAL A 89 17.68 -12.87 -16.72
CA VAL A 89 19.09 -13.21 -16.94
C VAL A 89 19.17 -14.27 -18.04
#